data_AF-A0A3G2S615-F1
#
_entry.id   AF-A0A3G2S615-F1
#
_cell.length_a   1.000
_cell.length_b   1.000
_cell.length_c   1.000
_cell.angle_alpha   90.00
_cell.angle_beta   90.00
_cell.angle_gamma   90.00
#
_symmetry.space_group_name_H-M   'P 1'
#
loop_
_entity.id
_entity.type
_entity.pdbx_description
1 polymer ?
#
loop_
_entity_poly.entity_id
_entity_poly.type
_entity_poly.pdbx_seq_one_letter_code
_entity_poly.pdbx_strand_id
1 'polypeptide(L)'
;MDVIEVERPTPGFVTSLASGAAAGLSVDLLFYPIDTIKTRLQSAQGFWRSGGLRGVYRGMGSVAVGSAPGASIFFVTYETCKDRIARLLYPESSAAAMASAPSVHMAAGTLGEMAACLVRVPTDVVKSRQQTSAYGRISSYAALRQVVATEGVRGLYRGYGSTIFREIPFTCIQFPLYDAHGGMRRAPAA
;
A
#
# COMPACT_ATOMS: atom_id res chain seq x y z
N MET A 1 -12.30 10.27 41.51
CA MET A 1 -11.06 9.95 40.76
C MET A 1 -11.21 10.64 39.42
N ASP A 2 -10.86 11.92 39.38
CA ASP A 2 -10.88 12.71 38.15
C ASP A 2 -9.74 12.24 37.27
N VAL A 3 -10.09 11.68 36.11
CA VAL A 3 -9.12 11.31 35.08
C VAL A 3 -8.59 12.63 34.53
N ILE A 4 -7.38 13.00 34.93
CA ILE A 4 -6.63 14.08 34.31
C ILE A 4 -6.39 13.64 32.85
N GLU A 5 -7.19 14.17 31.92
CA GLU A 5 -6.89 14.13 30.50
C GLU A 5 -5.60 14.93 30.29
N VAL A 6 -4.48 14.22 30.28
CA VAL A 6 -3.19 14.77 29.87
C VAL A 6 -3.31 15.06 28.38
N GLU A 7 -3.58 16.32 28.05
CA GLU A 7 -3.59 16.82 26.68
C GLU A 7 -2.19 16.61 26.08
N ARG A 8 -2.06 15.57 25.24
CA ARG A 8 -0.80 15.26 24.59
C ARG A 8 -0.56 16.29 23.49
N PRO A 9 0.59 16.98 23.46
CA PRO A 9 0.89 17.88 22.36
C PRO A 9 0.82 17.11 21.05
N THR A 10 0.15 17.69 20.04
CA THR A 10 0.06 17.07 18.72
C THR A 10 1.48 16.88 18.18
N PRO A 11 1.89 15.63 17.88
CA PRO A 11 3.20 15.39 17.33
C PRO A 11 3.33 16.18 16.02
N GLY A 12 4.43 16.90 15.85
CA GLY A 12 4.69 17.64 14.63
C GLY A 12 4.63 16.73 13.40
N PHE A 13 4.30 17.27 12.24
CA PHE A 13 4.17 16.52 10.98
C PHE A 13 5.33 15.54 10.73
N VAL A 14 6.56 15.98 10.99
CA VAL A 14 7.78 15.15 10.85
C VAL A 14 7.78 13.96 11.81
N THR A 15 7.36 14.16 13.07
CA THR A 15 7.28 13.09 14.06
C THR A 15 6.23 12.05 13.66
N SER A 16 5.06 12.50 13.20
CA SER A 16 3.99 11.61 12.72
C SER A 16 4.42 10.81 11.49
N LEU A 17 5.07 11.47 10.53
CA LEU A 17 5.63 10.83 9.34
C LEU A 17 6.70 9.80 9.69
N ALA A 18 7.63 10.16 10.57
CA ALA A 18 8.71 9.27 11.02
C ALA A 18 8.15 8.06 11.79
N SER A 19 7.18 8.28 12.67
CA SER A 19 6.52 7.18 13.40
C SER A 19 5.73 6.26 12.47
N GLY A 20 5.05 6.82 11.46
CA GLY A 20 4.33 6.03 10.46
C GLY A 20 5.26 5.19 9.61
N ALA A 21 6.37 5.78 9.14
CA ALA A 21 7.39 5.05 8.40
C ALA A 21 8.05 3.95 9.25
N ALA A 22 8.40 4.24 10.50
CA ALA A 22 8.98 3.26 11.42
C ALA A 22 8.01 2.12 11.74
N ALA A 23 6.73 2.43 11.98
CA ALA A 23 5.69 1.43 12.20
C ALA A 23 5.50 0.54 10.97
N GLY A 24 5.37 1.15 9.78
CA GLY A 24 5.21 0.42 8.51
C GLY A 24 6.40 -0.51 8.24
N LEU A 25 7.63 0.00 8.36
CA LEU A 25 8.84 -0.82 8.19
C LEU A 25 8.95 -1.94 9.24
N SER A 26 8.49 -1.71 10.47
CA SER A 26 8.50 -2.74 11.51
C SER A 26 7.55 -3.89 11.17
N VAL A 27 6.36 -3.57 10.67
CA VAL A 27 5.39 -4.56 10.16
C VAL A 27 5.98 -5.31 8.97
N ASP A 28 6.54 -4.58 8.00
CA ASP A 28 7.18 -5.18 6.83
C ASP A 28 8.29 -6.14 7.27
N LEU A 29 9.19 -5.74 8.16
CA LEU A 29 10.28 -6.59 8.66
C LEU A 29 9.76 -7.87 9.34
N LEU A 30 8.69 -7.76 10.14
CA LEU A 30 8.12 -8.89 10.84
C LEU A 30 7.50 -9.91 9.88
N PHE A 31 6.79 -9.45 8.86
CA PHE A 31 6.07 -10.32 7.91
C PHE A 31 6.87 -10.70 6.68
N TYR A 32 7.98 -10.02 6.38
CA TYR A 32 8.77 -10.25 5.18
C TYR A 32 9.24 -11.70 4.99
N PRO A 33 9.65 -12.46 6.04
CA PRO A 33 10.02 -13.85 5.87
C PRO A 33 8.87 -14.71 5.32
N ILE A 34 7.65 -14.46 5.79
CA ILE A 34 6.45 -15.18 5.36
C ILE A 34 6.12 -14.83 3.91
N ASP A 35 6.20 -13.55 3.55
CA ASP A 35 6.05 -13.09 2.17
C ASP A 35 7.02 -13.81 1.23
N THR A 36 8.30 -13.87 1.60
CA THR A 36 9.32 -14.50 0.76
C THR A 36 9.07 -16.01 0.61
N ILE A 37 8.67 -16.70 1.67
CA ILE A 37 8.32 -18.12 1.60
C ILE A 37 7.12 -18.33 0.66
N LYS A 38 6.07 -17.52 0.80
CA LYS A 38 4.90 -17.56 -0.08
C LYS A 38 5.28 -17.33 -1.55
N THR A 39 6.06 -16.29 -1.84
CA THR A 39 6.52 -15.97 -3.20
C THR A 39 7.34 -17.11 -3.80
N ARG A 40 8.18 -17.79 -3.00
CA ARG A 40 8.99 -18.94 -3.47
C ARG A 40 8.15 -20.18 -3.71
N LEU A 41 7.13 -20.43 -2.90
CA LEU A 41 6.19 -21.53 -3.10
C LEU A 41 5.34 -21.32 -4.35
N GLN A 42 4.96 -20.07 -4.65
CA GLN A 42 4.19 -19.69 -5.84
C GLN A 42 5.07 -19.50 -7.09
N SER A 43 6.39 -19.57 -6.96
CA SER A 43 7.32 -19.45 -8.08
C SER A 43 7.26 -20.68 -9.00
N ALA A 44 7.16 -20.45 -10.31
CA ALA A 44 7.21 -21.53 -11.31
C ALA A 44 8.52 -22.34 -11.29
N GLN A 45 9.60 -21.78 -10.74
CA GLN A 45 10.88 -22.49 -10.60
C GLN A 45 10.88 -23.51 -9.45
N GLY A 46 9.88 -23.44 -8.56
CA GLY A 46 9.80 -24.23 -7.34
C GLY A 46 10.60 -23.64 -6.17
N PHE A 47 10.24 -24.07 -4.96
CA PHE A 47 10.75 -23.51 -3.70
C PHE A 47 12.26 -23.59 -3.54
N TRP A 48 12.84 -24.77 -3.79
CA TRP A 48 14.27 -25.01 -3.59
C TRP A 48 15.15 -24.26 -4.59
N ARG A 49 14.74 -24.22 -5.87
CA ARG A 49 15.46 -23.47 -6.92
C ARG A 49 15.38 -21.95 -6.70
N SER A 50 14.28 -21.48 -6.10
CA SER A 50 14.09 -20.06 -5.76
C SER A 50 14.87 -19.61 -4.52
N GLY A 51 15.66 -20.49 -3.89
CA GLY A 51 16.52 -20.17 -2.74
C GLY A 51 16.08 -20.79 -1.40
N GLY A 52 15.01 -21.59 -1.38
CA GLY A 52 14.53 -22.30 -0.19
C GLY A 52 14.27 -21.36 0.99
N LEU A 53 14.90 -21.63 2.15
CA LEU A 53 14.82 -20.78 3.35
C LEU A 53 15.99 -19.78 3.47
N ARG A 54 16.92 -19.73 2.52
CA ARG A 54 18.09 -18.84 2.61
C ARG A 54 17.76 -17.45 2.10
N GLY A 55 18.25 -16.42 2.79
CA GLY A 55 18.09 -15.02 2.36
C GLY A 55 16.62 -14.60 2.23
N VAL A 56 15.83 -14.79 3.28
CA VAL A 56 14.40 -14.45 3.29
C VAL A 56 14.14 -12.94 3.26
N TYR A 57 15.10 -12.09 3.62
CA TYR A 57 14.99 -10.62 3.59
C TYR A 57 15.38 -9.97 2.25
N ARG A 58 15.53 -10.76 1.19
CA ARG A 58 15.94 -10.28 -0.13
C ARG A 58 14.86 -9.44 -0.79
N GLY A 59 15.19 -8.21 -1.17
CA GLY A 59 14.26 -7.25 -1.75
C GLY A 59 13.68 -6.24 -0.76
N MET A 60 13.97 -6.34 0.55
CA MET A 60 13.47 -5.38 1.56
C MET A 60 13.76 -3.92 1.19
N GLY A 61 14.94 -3.66 0.62
CA GLY A 61 15.33 -2.31 0.23
C GLY A 61 14.40 -1.67 -0.82
N SER A 62 13.85 -2.45 -1.76
CA SER A 62 12.91 -1.90 -2.74
C SER A 62 11.55 -1.59 -2.12
N VAL A 63 11.11 -2.39 -1.14
CA VAL A 63 9.86 -2.14 -0.40
C VAL A 63 9.99 -0.89 0.47
N ALA A 64 11.09 -0.75 1.20
CA ALA A 64 11.34 0.39 2.06
C ALA A 64 11.32 1.73 1.29
N VAL A 65 11.90 1.74 0.09
CA VAL A 65 11.90 2.93 -0.78
C VAL A 65 10.50 3.23 -1.35
N GLY A 66 9.69 2.21 -1.63
CA GLY A 66 8.35 2.36 -2.20
C GLY A 66 7.25 2.70 -1.20
N SER A 67 7.41 2.33 0.06
CA SER A 67 6.33 2.36 1.06
C SER A 67 5.85 3.77 1.39
N ALA A 68 6.76 4.68 1.74
CA ALA A 68 6.39 6.06 2.10
C ALA A 68 5.78 6.85 0.91
N PRO A 69 6.37 6.83 -0.30
CA PRO A 69 5.78 7.53 -1.44
C PRO A 69 4.45 6.90 -1.89
N GLY A 70 4.33 5.57 -1.86
CA GLY A 70 3.09 4.87 -2.19
C GLY A 70 1.94 5.26 -1.26
N ALA A 71 2.18 5.25 0.05
CA ALA A 71 1.20 5.71 1.05
C ALA A 71 0.84 7.19 0.87
N SER A 72 1.85 8.04 0.60
CA SER A 72 1.63 9.48 0.40
C SER A 72 0.72 9.75 -0.80
N ILE A 73 0.96 9.09 -1.94
CA ILE A 73 0.13 9.22 -3.14
C ILE A 73 -1.29 8.73 -2.85
N PHE A 74 -1.44 7.58 -2.17
CA PHE A 74 -2.75 7.08 -1.77
C PHE A 74 -3.54 8.13 -1.00
N PHE A 75 -2.98 8.67 0.10
CA PHE A 75 -3.69 9.62 0.96
C PHE A 75 -4.00 10.94 0.26
N VAL A 76 -3.05 11.50 -0.50
CA VAL A 76 -3.25 12.75 -1.24
C VAL A 76 -4.36 12.59 -2.29
N THR A 77 -4.31 11.51 -3.08
CA THR A 77 -5.33 11.24 -4.08
C THR A 77 -6.67 10.94 -3.43
N TYR A 78 -6.69 10.13 -2.36
CA TYR A 78 -7.89 9.80 -1.61
C TYR A 78 -8.60 11.05 -1.07
N GLU A 79 -7.89 11.92 -0.36
CA GLU A 79 -8.48 13.15 0.22
C GLU A 79 -9.00 14.09 -0.89
N THR A 80 -8.20 14.28 -1.95
CA THR A 80 -8.59 15.13 -3.09
C THR A 80 -9.81 14.57 -3.82
N CYS A 81 -9.85 13.26 -4.08
CA CYS A 81 -10.95 12.62 -4.78
C CYS A 81 -12.21 12.56 -3.91
N LYS A 82 -12.07 12.29 -2.61
CA LYS A 82 -13.17 12.25 -1.64
C LYS A 82 -13.95 13.56 -1.66
N ASP A 83 -13.26 14.70 -1.55
CA ASP A 83 -13.91 16.02 -1.56
C ASP A 83 -14.61 16.34 -2.89
N ARG A 84 -14.00 15.96 -4.01
CA ARG A 84 -14.57 16.20 -5.35
C ARG A 84 -15.78 15.30 -5.61
N ILE A 85 -15.68 14.01 -5.30
CA ILE A 85 -16.75 13.02 -5.51
C ILE A 85 -17.93 13.31 -4.59
N ALA A 86 -17.67 13.64 -3.32
CA ALA A 86 -18.70 14.05 -2.37
C ALA A 86 -19.55 15.18 -2.95
N ARG A 87 -18.91 16.27 -3.41
CA ARG A 87 -19.59 17.44 -3.98
C ARG A 87 -20.38 17.14 -5.26
N LEU A 88 -19.94 16.16 -6.05
CA LEU A 88 -20.60 15.77 -7.29
C LEU A 88 -21.81 14.86 -7.06
N LEU A 89 -21.73 13.91 -6.13
CA LEU A 89 -22.80 12.92 -5.90
C LEU A 89 -23.89 13.43 -4.96
N TYR A 90 -23.56 14.37 -4.06
CA TYR A 90 -24.45 14.82 -2.98
C TYR A 90 -24.52 16.35 -2.84
N PRO A 91 -24.85 17.11 -3.91
CA PRO A 91 -24.77 18.57 -3.91
C PRO A 91 -25.68 19.26 -2.87
N GLU A 92 -26.81 18.65 -2.51
CA GLU A 92 -27.83 19.21 -1.60
C GLU A 92 -27.74 18.64 -0.17
N SER A 93 -26.72 17.81 0.13
CA SER A 93 -26.58 17.13 1.42
C SER A 93 -25.69 17.92 2.38
N SER A 94 -25.87 17.76 3.70
CA SER A 94 -24.95 18.35 4.66
C SER A 94 -23.54 17.76 4.51
N ALA A 95 -22.50 18.59 4.63
CA ALA A 95 -21.10 18.15 4.47
C ALA A 95 -20.73 16.91 5.32
N ALA A 96 -21.36 16.77 6.50
CA ALA A 96 -21.19 15.63 7.39
C ALA A 96 -21.83 14.33 6.84
N ALA A 97 -23.01 14.42 6.20
CA ALA A 97 -23.64 13.25 5.58
C ALA A 97 -22.85 12.79 4.34
N MET A 98 -22.33 13.73 3.55
CA MET A 98 -21.52 13.47 2.36
C MET A 98 -20.20 12.77 2.68
N ALA A 99 -19.55 13.19 3.77
CA ALA A 99 -18.30 12.61 4.26
C ALA A 99 -18.45 11.23 4.88
N SER A 100 -19.68 10.74 5.08
CA SER A 100 -19.98 9.41 5.63
C SER A 100 -20.53 8.41 4.59
N ALA A 101 -20.72 8.84 3.35
CA ALA A 101 -21.32 7.99 2.32
C ALA A 101 -20.33 6.90 1.86
N PRO A 102 -20.65 5.60 2.03
CA PRO A 102 -19.74 4.51 1.67
C PRO A 102 -19.31 4.54 0.19
N SER A 103 -20.22 4.98 -0.69
CA SER A 103 -19.97 5.14 -2.14
C SER A 103 -18.84 6.13 -2.44
N VAL A 104 -18.73 7.23 -1.69
CA VAL A 104 -17.68 8.24 -1.85
C VAL A 104 -16.34 7.64 -1.45
N HIS A 105 -16.29 6.94 -0.31
CA HIS A 105 -15.07 6.30 0.17
C HIS A 105 -14.60 5.18 -0.77
N MET A 106 -15.51 4.37 -1.30
CA MET A 106 -15.19 3.33 -2.29
C MET A 106 -14.56 3.93 -3.55
N ALA A 107 -15.17 4.97 -4.11
CA ALA A 107 -14.69 5.61 -5.33
C ALA A 107 -13.35 6.35 -5.11
N ALA A 108 -13.25 7.14 -4.05
CA ALA A 108 -12.01 7.83 -3.68
C ALA A 108 -10.88 6.86 -3.34
N GLY A 109 -11.17 5.79 -2.60
CA GLY A 109 -10.22 4.73 -2.25
C GLY A 109 -9.70 4.00 -3.48
N THR A 110 -10.59 3.70 -4.43
CA THR A 110 -10.21 3.04 -5.69
C THR A 110 -9.26 3.91 -6.50
N LEU A 111 -9.56 5.20 -6.66
CA LEU A 111 -8.70 6.14 -7.37
C LEU A 111 -7.35 6.33 -6.65
N GLY A 112 -7.37 6.40 -5.31
CA GLY A 112 -6.17 6.46 -4.50
C GLY A 112 -5.27 5.23 -4.68
N GLU A 113 -5.85 4.04 -4.67
CA GLU A 113 -5.10 2.79 -4.86
C GLU A 113 -4.54 2.66 -6.27
N MET A 114 -5.30 3.06 -7.30
CA MET A 114 -4.80 3.14 -8.68
C MET A 114 -3.59 4.07 -8.79
N ALA A 115 -3.63 5.24 -8.14
CA ALA A 115 -2.50 6.16 -8.13
C ALA A 115 -1.29 5.58 -7.37
N ALA A 116 -1.52 4.98 -6.19
CA ALA A 116 -0.47 4.35 -5.39
C ALA A 116 0.21 3.17 -6.11
N CYS A 117 -0.55 2.42 -6.92
CA CYS A 117 -0.04 1.34 -7.76
C CYS A 117 1.07 1.80 -8.72
N LEU A 118 1.12 3.07 -9.11
CA LEU A 118 2.16 3.60 -10.01
C LEU A 118 3.57 3.52 -9.41
N VAL A 119 3.68 3.58 -8.07
CA VAL A 119 4.94 3.45 -7.33
C VAL A 119 5.09 2.06 -6.72
N ARG A 120 3.99 1.45 -6.29
CA ARG A 120 4.00 0.12 -5.67
C ARG A 120 4.36 -1.00 -6.66
N VAL A 121 3.81 -0.97 -7.87
CA VAL A 121 4.07 -2.03 -8.87
C VAL A 121 5.56 -2.15 -9.26
N PRO A 122 6.31 -1.08 -9.59
CA PRO A 122 7.73 -1.21 -9.90
C PRO A 122 8.55 -1.73 -8.70
N THR A 123 8.19 -1.36 -7.47
CA THR A 123 8.87 -1.85 -6.27
C THR A 123 8.55 -3.31 -5.96
N ASP A 124 7.32 -3.76 -6.22
CA ASP A 124 6.89 -5.16 -6.14
C ASP A 124 7.55 -6.05 -7.21
N VAL A 125 7.75 -5.54 -8.43
CA VAL A 125 8.50 -6.25 -9.48
C VAL A 125 9.95 -6.49 -9.03
N VAL A 126 10.63 -5.47 -8.49
CA VAL A 126 12.00 -5.65 -7.97
C VAL A 126 12.02 -6.60 -6.77
N LYS A 127 11.07 -6.46 -5.83
CA LYS A 127 10.89 -7.35 -4.66
C LYS A 127 10.75 -8.81 -5.09
N SER A 128 9.82 -9.11 -5.97
CA SER A 128 9.52 -10.49 -6.41
C SER A 128 10.68 -11.15 -7.16
N ARG A 129 11.38 -10.39 -8.03
CA ARG A 129 12.59 -10.87 -8.73
C ARG A 129 13.73 -11.18 -7.75
N GLN A 130 13.88 -10.39 -6.68
CA GLN A 130 14.84 -10.61 -5.61
C GLN A 130 14.48 -11.82 -4.74
N GLN A 131 13.21 -11.97 -4.36
CA GLN A 131 12.72 -13.07 -3.54
C GLN A 131 12.87 -14.44 -4.23
N THR A 132 12.66 -14.48 -5.55
CA THR A 132 12.80 -15.69 -6.39
C THR A 132 14.23 -15.92 -6.89
N SER A 133 15.18 -15.02 -6.58
CA SER A 133 16.57 -15.06 -7.10
C SER A 133 16.64 -15.14 -8.63
N ALA A 134 15.68 -14.54 -9.34
CA ALA A 134 15.55 -14.66 -10.80
C ALA A 134 16.79 -14.17 -11.58
N TYR A 135 17.53 -13.21 -11.04
CA TYR A 135 18.78 -12.69 -11.60
C TYR A 135 20.01 -13.07 -10.75
N GLY A 136 19.90 -14.13 -9.96
CA GLY A 136 20.94 -14.53 -9.01
C GLY A 136 21.03 -13.61 -7.78
N ARG A 137 22.22 -13.54 -7.17
CA ARG A 137 22.47 -12.85 -5.89
C ARG A 137 22.94 -11.40 -6.12
N ILE A 138 22.07 -10.54 -6.62
CA ILE A 138 22.37 -9.12 -6.88
C ILE A 138 21.63 -8.18 -5.91
N SER A 139 22.04 -6.91 -5.83
CA SER A 139 21.34 -5.89 -5.03
C SER A 139 20.00 -5.47 -5.66
N SER A 140 19.11 -4.86 -4.89
CA SER A 140 17.83 -4.33 -5.39
C SER A 140 18.01 -3.30 -6.51
N TYR A 141 19.04 -2.45 -6.41
CA TYR A 141 19.37 -1.48 -7.46
C TYR A 141 19.87 -2.16 -8.73
N ALA A 142 20.74 -3.17 -8.60
CA ALA A 142 21.19 -3.95 -9.74
C ALA A 142 20.03 -4.71 -10.40
N ALA A 143 19.09 -5.24 -9.62
CA ALA A 143 17.88 -5.89 -10.14
C ALA A 143 16.97 -4.91 -10.89
N LEU A 144 16.77 -3.69 -10.37
CA LEU A 144 16.05 -2.64 -11.07
C LEU A 144 16.70 -2.32 -12.43
N ARG A 145 18.02 -2.09 -12.45
CA ARG A 145 18.78 -1.86 -13.68
C ARG A 145 18.66 -3.02 -14.66
N GLN A 146 18.72 -4.25 -14.17
CA GLN A 146 18.59 -5.45 -15.00
C GLN A 146 17.21 -5.53 -15.64
N VAL A 147 16.13 -5.31 -14.89
CA VAL A 147 14.76 -5.32 -15.44
C VAL A 147 14.61 -4.26 -16.52
N VAL A 148 15.10 -3.04 -16.28
CA VAL A 148 15.05 -1.97 -17.27
C VAL A 148 15.89 -2.30 -18.51
N ALA A 149 17.06 -2.92 -18.34
CA ALA A 149 17.92 -3.31 -19.45
C ALA A 149 17.32 -4.46 -20.30
N THR A 150 16.63 -5.42 -19.68
CA THR A 150 16.12 -6.62 -20.40
C THR A 150 14.68 -6.49 -20.88
N GLU A 151 13.80 -5.87 -20.09
CA GLU A 151 12.35 -5.77 -20.35
C GLU A 151 11.89 -4.33 -20.61
N GLY A 152 12.80 -3.34 -20.49
CA GLY A 152 12.48 -1.93 -20.60
C GLY A 152 11.66 -1.41 -19.41
N VAL A 153 11.24 -0.15 -19.50
CA VAL A 153 10.37 0.50 -18.49
C VAL A 153 9.02 -0.23 -18.37
N ARG A 154 8.51 -0.80 -19.46
CA ARG A 154 7.25 -1.58 -19.46
C ARG A 154 7.36 -2.83 -18.59
N GLY A 155 8.55 -3.42 -18.47
CA GLY A 155 8.82 -4.55 -17.57
C GLY A 155 8.56 -4.24 -16.09
N LEU A 156 8.78 -2.98 -15.67
CA LEU A 156 8.51 -2.54 -14.30
C LEU A 156 7.02 -2.47 -13.96
N TYR A 157 6.16 -2.33 -14.97
CA TYR A 157 4.71 -2.29 -14.82
C TYR A 157 4.03 -3.61 -15.20
N ARG A 158 4.83 -4.68 -15.37
CA ARG A 158 4.33 -6.02 -15.68
C ARG A 158 3.53 -6.55 -14.49
N GLY A 159 2.21 -6.59 -14.64
CA GLY A 159 1.28 -7.00 -13.59
C GLY A 159 0.36 -5.88 -13.09
N TYR A 160 0.57 -4.62 -13.49
CA TYR A 160 -0.24 -3.48 -13.07
C TYR A 160 -1.76 -3.70 -13.24
N GLY A 161 -2.19 -4.19 -14.40
CA GLY A 161 -3.60 -4.49 -14.65
C GLY A 161 -4.15 -5.59 -13.73
N SER A 162 -3.36 -6.64 -13.45
CA SER A 162 -3.75 -7.69 -12.50
C SER A 162 -3.81 -7.18 -11.07
N THR A 163 -2.92 -6.26 -10.70
CA THR A 163 -2.95 -5.59 -9.40
C THR A 163 -4.23 -4.78 -9.25
N ILE A 164 -4.54 -3.89 -10.19
CA ILE A 164 -5.78 -3.10 -10.15
C ILE A 164 -7.02 -3.99 -10.11
N PHE A 165 -7.07 -5.03 -10.94
CA PHE A 165 -8.20 -5.96 -10.96
C PHE A 165 -8.41 -6.66 -9.61
N ARG A 166 -7.35 -6.86 -8.82
CA ARG A 166 -7.43 -7.36 -7.45
C ARG A 166 -7.87 -6.27 -6.45
N GLU A 167 -7.34 -5.06 -6.59
CA GLU A 167 -7.58 -3.99 -5.60
C GLU A 167 -8.98 -3.36 -5.70
N ILE A 168 -9.56 -3.25 -6.91
CA ILE A 168 -10.88 -2.65 -7.09
C ILE A 168 -11.96 -3.45 -6.31
N PRO A 169 -12.11 -4.78 -6.50
CA PRO A 169 -13.08 -5.55 -5.73
C PRO A 169 -12.80 -5.52 -4.23
N PHE A 170 -11.51 -5.57 -3.85
CA PHE A 170 -11.11 -5.50 -2.44
C PHE A 170 -11.60 -4.22 -1.78
N THR A 171 -11.37 -3.07 -2.42
CA THR A 171 -11.80 -1.76 -1.94
C THR A 171 -13.33 -1.66 -1.86
N CYS A 172 -14.02 -2.14 -2.89
CA CYS A 172 -15.48 -2.14 -2.95
C CYS A 172 -16.15 -3.01 -1.88
N ILE A 173 -15.46 -4.04 -1.37
CA ILE A 173 -15.96 -4.89 -0.28
C ILE A 173 -15.56 -4.29 1.08
N GLN A 174 -14.32 -3.80 1.20
CA GLN A 174 -13.76 -3.33 2.46
C GLN A 174 -14.54 -2.15 3.06
N PHE A 175 -14.81 -1.11 2.27
CA PHE A 175 -15.43 0.12 2.79
C PHE A 175 -16.87 -0.09 3.28
N PRO A 176 -17.77 -0.77 2.54
CA PRO A 176 -19.10 -1.09 3.04
C PRO A 176 -19.09 -1.99 4.27
N LEU A 177 -18.17 -2.96 4.32
CA LEU A 177 -18.05 -3.86 5.48
C LEU A 177 -17.61 -3.08 6.74
N TYR A 178 -16.68 -2.14 6.58
CA TYR A 178 -16.22 -1.28 7.67
C TYR A 178 -17.34 -0.35 8.18
N ASP A 179 -18.17 0.18 7.27
CA ASP A 179 -19.34 0.99 7.64
C ASP A 179 -20.42 0.16 8.34
N ALA A 180 -20.72 -1.04 7.83
CA ALA A 180 -21.72 -1.95 8.40
C ALA A 180 -21.40 -2.36 9.85
N HIS A 181 -20.12 -2.51 10.19
CA HIS A 181 -19.67 -2.79 11.55
C HIS A 181 -19.52 -1.53 12.43
N GLY A 182 -19.99 -0.37 11.96
CA GLY A 182 -20.05 0.88 12.74
C GLY A 182 -18.70 1.58 12.90
N GLY A 183 -17.68 1.19 12.12
CA GLY A 183 -16.37 1.84 12.17
C GLY A 183 -16.40 3.29 11.69
N MET A 184 -17.24 3.60 10.71
CA MET A 184 -17.31 4.94 10.09
C MET A 184 -18.18 5.93 10.89
N ARG A 185 -19.21 5.44 11.58
CA ARG A 185 -20.15 6.26 12.39
C ARG A 185 -19.56 6.78 13.71
N ARG A 186 -18.34 6.36 14.06
CA ARG A 186 -17.67 6.70 15.34
C ARG A 186 -16.42 7.56 15.18
N ALA A 187 -16.07 8.00 13.97
CA ALA A 187 -14.99 8.97 13.81
C ALA A 187 -15.46 10.30 14.43
N PRO A 188 -14.84 10.78 15.54
CA PRO A 188 -15.17 12.10 16.05
C PRO A 188 -14.85 13.11 14.96
N ALA A 189 -15.81 13.98 14.66
CA ALA A 189 -15.53 15.21 13.94
C ALA A 189 -14.52 16.00 14.79
N ALA A 190 -13.25 15.87 14.44
CA ALA A 190 -12.18 16.71 14.95
C ALA A 190 -12.18 18.03 14.16
#